data_AF-R1ESM7-F1
#
_entry.id   AF-R1ESM7-F1
#
_cell.length_a   1.000
_cell.length_b   1.000
_cell.length_c   1.000
_cell.angle_alpha   90.00
_cell.angle_beta   90.00
_cell.angle_gamma   90.00
#
_symmetry.space_group_name_H-M   'P 1'
#
loop_
_entity.id
_entity.type
_entity.pdbx_description
1 polymer ?
#
loop_
_entity_poly.entity_id
_entity_poly.type
_entity_poly.pdbx_seq_one_letter_code
_entity_poly.pdbx_strand_id
1 'polypeptide(L)'
;MAPFEHPHIAIRKPVALLDPASGRVYFDDGSAVDGIDRVVFATGYDFSFPFLPSLKTPNRRVPGLYLHVFDIAEPTLAFVGAVSGFTFKAFEYQAVAVARLFTGRAELPEPDAMRKWEADHLALRGEGKPFYTLAPDFEQYFEALRKVAGEPAEGTTGRVLPPFDQAWLDVFARVLETRLSYWRREAKKVEEEEAGKG
;
A
#
# COMPACT_ATOMS: atom_id res chain seq x y z
N MET A 1 -3.72 -18.60 -5.63
CA MET A 1 -4.17 -17.30 -6.19
C MET A 1 -4.10 -17.44 -7.70
N ALA A 2 -5.21 -17.26 -8.42
CA ALA A 2 -5.35 -17.60 -9.84
C ALA A 2 -4.16 -17.29 -10.78
N PRO A 3 -3.46 -16.14 -10.70
CA PRO A 3 -2.30 -15.89 -11.58
C PRO A 3 -1.15 -16.87 -11.40
N PHE A 4 -0.99 -17.45 -10.20
CA PHE A 4 0.09 -18.37 -9.87
C PHE A 4 -0.29 -19.85 -10.04
N GLU A 5 -1.53 -20.12 -10.46
CA GLU A 5 -2.03 -21.47 -10.76
C GLU A 5 -1.82 -21.85 -12.24
N HIS A 6 -1.15 -20.99 -13.02
CA HIS A 6 -0.87 -21.24 -14.43
C HIS A 6 0.11 -22.44 -14.61
N PRO A 7 -0.13 -23.37 -15.55
CA PRO A 7 0.66 -24.62 -15.68
C PRO A 7 2.17 -24.41 -15.84
N HIS A 8 2.58 -23.33 -16.49
CA HIS A 8 4.01 -23.01 -16.72
C HIS A 8 4.68 -22.28 -15.55
N ILE A 9 3.99 -22.12 -14.40
CA ILE A 9 4.52 -21.45 -13.22
C ILE A 9 4.82 -22.47 -12.13
N ALA A 10 6.09 -22.60 -11.76
CA ALA A 10 6.50 -23.33 -10.59
C ALA A 10 6.64 -22.38 -9.39
N ILE A 11 5.72 -22.47 -8.42
CA ILE A 11 5.85 -21.76 -7.15
C ILE A 11 6.87 -22.49 -6.28
N ARG A 12 7.91 -21.77 -5.85
CA ARG A 12 8.92 -22.26 -4.91
C ARG A 12 8.84 -21.51 -3.59
N LYS A 13 9.47 -22.08 -2.57
CA LYS A 13 9.66 -21.42 -1.29
C LYS A 13 10.64 -20.23 -1.40
N PRO A 14 10.74 -19.35 -0.38
CA PRO A 14 11.73 -18.29 -0.34
C PRO A 14 13.14 -18.75 -0.72
N VAL A 15 13.85 -17.91 -1.46
CA VAL A 15 15.24 -18.15 -1.83
C VAL A 15 16.11 -18.01 -0.58
N ALA A 16 16.89 -19.05 -0.29
CA ALA A 16 17.87 -19.08 0.78
C ALA A 16 19.27 -18.67 0.30
N LEU A 17 19.67 -19.09 -0.91
CA LEU A 17 20.98 -18.77 -1.47
C LEU A 17 20.94 -18.75 -3.01
N LEU A 18 21.57 -17.74 -3.59
CA LEU A 18 21.99 -17.72 -4.99
C LEU A 18 23.48 -18.07 -5.00
N ASP A 19 23.85 -19.27 -5.45
CA ASP A 19 25.23 -19.71 -5.48
C ASP A 19 25.97 -19.09 -6.69
N PRO A 20 26.93 -18.18 -6.48
CA PRO A 20 27.64 -17.53 -7.58
C PRO A 20 28.60 -18.45 -8.33
N ALA A 21 29.01 -19.57 -7.74
CA ALA A 21 29.97 -20.48 -8.36
C ALA A 21 29.28 -21.41 -9.38
N SER A 22 28.09 -21.91 -9.04
CA SER A 22 27.34 -22.85 -9.89
C SER A 22 26.18 -22.20 -10.65
N GLY A 23 25.71 -21.02 -10.23
CA GLY A 23 24.48 -20.43 -10.73
C GLY A 23 23.21 -21.10 -10.19
N ARG A 24 23.34 -22.02 -9.24
CA ARG A 24 22.22 -22.74 -8.61
C ARG A 24 21.48 -21.84 -7.62
N VAL A 25 20.16 -22.01 -7.55
CA VAL A 25 19.31 -21.35 -6.56
C VAL A 25 18.85 -22.38 -5.54
N TYR A 26 19.07 -22.09 -4.26
CA TYR A 26 18.62 -22.88 -3.12
C TYR A 26 17.45 -22.19 -2.42
N PHE A 27 16.49 -22.98 -1.97
CA PHE A 27 15.28 -22.51 -1.28
C PHE A 27 15.29 -22.92 0.20
N ASP A 28 14.46 -22.29 1.02
CA ASP A 28 14.43 -22.49 2.48
C ASP A 28 14.00 -23.91 2.92
N ASP A 29 13.37 -24.67 2.04
CA ASP A 29 12.99 -26.06 2.24
C ASP A 29 14.10 -27.06 1.86
N GLY A 30 15.28 -26.55 1.49
CA GLY A 30 16.43 -27.33 1.05
C GLY A 30 16.36 -27.78 -0.41
N SER A 31 15.29 -27.48 -1.14
CA SER A 31 15.23 -27.74 -2.58
C SER A 31 16.16 -26.80 -3.36
N ALA A 32 16.49 -27.17 -4.59
CA ALA A 32 17.33 -26.37 -5.47
C ALA A 32 16.92 -26.48 -6.94
N VAL A 33 17.28 -25.46 -7.73
CA VAL A 33 17.10 -25.44 -9.18
C VAL A 33 18.37 -24.94 -9.88
N ASP A 34 18.69 -25.58 -11.00
CA ASP A 34 19.82 -25.26 -11.88
C ASP A 34 19.32 -24.61 -13.17
N GLY A 35 20.26 -24.07 -13.97
CA GLY A 35 19.95 -23.58 -15.32
C GLY A 35 19.10 -22.31 -15.34
N ILE A 36 19.25 -21.43 -14.34
CA ILE A 36 18.53 -20.16 -14.28
C ILE A 36 19.28 -19.11 -15.12
N ASP A 37 18.69 -18.69 -16.23
CA ASP A 37 19.26 -17.64 -17.09
C ASP A 37 19.15 -16.24 -16.50
N ARG A 38 18.06 -15.98 -15.76
CA ARG A 38 17.67 -14.65 -15.28
C ARG A 38 17.02 -14.74 -13.91
N VAL A 39 17.43 -13.82 -13.04
CA VAL A 39 16.78 -13.56 -11.75
C VAL A 39 16.22 -12.14 -11.79
N VAL A 40 14.93 -11.99 -11.50
CA VAL A 40 14.25 -10.69 -11.45
C VAL A 40 13.75 -10.45 -10.04
N PHE A 41 14.30 -9.44 -9.37
CA PHE A 41 13.88 -9.06 -8.02
C PHE A 41 12.59 -8.22 -8.08
N ALA A 42 11.47 -8.84 -7.72
CA ALA A 42 10.16 -8.19 -7.61
C ALA A 42 9.75 -7.98 -6.13
N THR A 43 10.69 -7.57 -5.27
CA THR A 43 10.57 -7.54 -3.79
C THR A 43 10.00 -6.22 -3.23
N GLY A 44 9.49 -5.36 -4.11
CA GLY A 44 8.92 -4.06 -3.77
C GLY A 44 9.95 -2.93 -3.70
N TYR A 45 9.60 -1.87 -2.98
CA TYR A 45 10.41 -0.64 -2.86
C TYR A 45 10.43 -0.17 -1.40
N ASP A 46 11.42 0.65 -1.09
CA ASP A 46 11.55 1.34 0.20
C ASP A 46 11.23 2.84 0.03
N PHE A 47 10.74 3.48 1.08
CA PHE A 47 10.56 4.93 1.08
C PHE A 47 11.92 5.65 1.10
N SER A 48 12.11 6.64 0.23
CA SER A 48 13.34 7.42 0.14
C SER A 48 13.04 8.89 -0.13
N PHE A 49 13.59 9.77 0.71
CA PHE A 49 13.46 11.21 0.61
C PHE A 49 14.86 11.84 0.60
N PRO A 50 15.59 11.81 -0.52
CA PRO A 50 16.98 12.27 -0.58
C PRO A 50 17.14 13.78 -0.27
N PHE A 51 16.06 14.54 -0.35
CA PHE A 51 15.98 15.95 0.01
C PHE A 51 15.69 16.19 1.52
N LEU A 52 15.41 15.14 2.30
CA LEU A 52 15.24 15.16 3.76
C LEU A 52 16.23 14.17 4.42
N PRO A 53 17.54 14.46 4.43
CA PRO A 53 18.56 13.47 4.84
C PRO A 53 18.50 13.03 6.30
N SER A 54 17.89 13.85 7.17
CA SER A 54 17.61 13.53 8.58
C SER A 54 16.46 12.53 8.76
N LEU A 55 15.52 12.47 7.81
CA LEU A 55 14.39 11.56 7.86
C LEU A 55 14.86 10.14 7.54
N LYS A 56 14.82 9.28 8.55
CA LYS A 56 15.06 7.85 8.37
C LYS A 56 13.74 7.14 8.15
N THR A 57 13.73 6.21 7.20
CA THR A 57 12.55 5.41 6.83
C THR A 57 12.75 3.94 7.19
N PRO A 58 12.93 3.60 8.48
CA PRO A 58 13.14 2.22 8.90
C PRO A 58 11.94 1.36 8.52
N ASN A 59 12.18 0.06 8.31
CA ASN A 59 11.13 -0.93 8.08
C ASN A 59 10.11 -0.51 7.01
N ARG A 60 10.56 0.12 5.92
CA ARG A 60 9.68 0.52 4.80
C ARG A 60 8.53 1.44 5.19
N ARG A 61 8.68 2.32 6.19
CA ARG A 61 7.66 3.32 6.52
C ARG A 61 8.28 4.70 6.76
N VAL A 62 7.42 5.72 6.79
CA VAL A 62 7.77 7.07 7.22
C VAL A 62 7.31 7.24 8.67
N PRO A 63 8.22 7.35 9.65
CA PRO A 63 7.86 7.53 11.05
C PRO A 63 7.45 8.97 11.35
N GLY A 64 6.73 9.17 12.46
CA GLY A 64 6.38 10.50 12.96
C GLY A 64 5.24 11.16 12.19
N LEU A 65 4.41 10.38 11.50
CA LEU A 65 3.29 10.90 10.71
C LEU A 65 1.95 10.62 11.37
N TYR A 66 1.18 11.67 11.67
CA TYR A 66 -0.23 11.53 12.02
C TYR A 66 -1.08 11.25 10.77
N LEU A 67 -1.94 10.23 10.84
CA LEU A 67 -2.76 9.76 9.72
C LEU A 67 -1.95 9.44 8.44
N HIS A 68 -0.66 9.10 8.57
CA HIS A 68 0.27 8.91 7.44
C HIS A 68 0.45 10.16 6.56
N VAL A 69 0.15 11.36 7.09
CA VAL A 69 0.16 12.61 6.34
C VAL A 69 0.99 13.68 7.05
N PHE A 70 0.62 14.04 8.26
CA PHE A 70 1.12 15.25 8.91
C PHE A 70 2.34 14.92 9.77
N ASP A 71 3.47 15.59 9.52
CA ASP A 71 4.63 15.43 10.37
C ASP A 71 4.33 16.01 11.77
N ILE A 72 4.49 15.16 12.79
CA ILE A 72 4.13 15.50 14.17
C ILE A 72 5.13 16.50 14.76
N ALA A 73 6.40 16.43 14.34
CA ALA A 73 7.44 17.32 14.84
C ALA A 73 7.42 18.67 14.11
N GLU A 74 7.15 18.68 12.80
CA GLU A 74 7.02 19.89 11.99
C GLU A 74 5.66 19.99 11.27
N PRO A 75 4.66 20.67 11.89
CA PRO A 75 3.30 20.79 11.34
C PRO A 75 3.19 21.48 9.97
N THR A 76 4.27 22.11 9.48
CA THR A 76 4.37 22.71 8.14
C THR A 76 4.86 21.72 7.07
N LEU A 77 5.21 20.49 7.45
CA LEU A 77 5.60 19.40 6.56
C LEU A 77 4.50 18.34 6.48
N ALA A 78 4.16 17.92 5.27
CA ALA A 78 3.17 16.88 5.04
C ALA A 78 3.58 15.94 3.89
N PHE A 79 3.14 14.69 4.00
CA PHE A 79 3.38 13.62 3.05
C PHE A 79 2.05 13.18 2.44
N VAL A 80 1.89 13.35 1.13
CA VAL A 80 0.74 12.80 0.42
C VAL A 80 1.19 11.51 -0.27
N GLY A 81 0.45 10.44 0.01
CA GLY A 81 0.60 9.15 -0.62
C GLY A 81 1.53 8.17 0.07
N ALA A 82 1.89 8.41 1.33
CA ALA A 82 2.59 7.43 2.16
C ALA A 82 1.67 6.28 2.65
N VAL A 83 0.71 5.85 1.83
CA VAL A 83 -0.29 4.80 2.13
C VAL A 83 -0.52 3.89 0.94
N SER A 84 -1.07 2.69 1.21
CA SER A 84 -1.48 1.71 0.20
C SER A 84 -2.95 1.35 0.34
N GLY A 85 -3.69 1.43 -0.77
CA GLY A 85 -5.13 1.16 -0.85
C GLY A 85 -5.92 2.40 -1.24
N PHE A 86 -6.90 2.26 -2.14
CA PHE A 86 -7.67 3.38 -2.73
C PHE A 86 -6.81 4.57 -3.17
N THR A 87 -5.63 4.32 -3.75
CA THR A 87 -4.56 5.28 -4.01
C THR A 87 -5.04 6.69 -4.38
N PHE A 88 -5.75 6.85 -5.50
CA PHE A 88 -6.17 8.18 -5.97
C PHE A 88 -7.15 8.87 -5.02
N LYS A 89 -8.08 8.11 -4.43
CA LYS A 89 -9.08 8.65 -3.51
C LYS A 89 -8.45 8.99 -2.15
N ALA A 90 -7.57 8.14 -1.64
CA ALA A 90 -6.79 8.45 -0.44
C ALA A 90 -5.98 9.74 -0.63
N PHE A 91 -5.28 9.87 -1.77
CA PHE A 91 -4.44 11.04 -2.03
C PHE A 91 -5.26 12.32 -2.15
N GLU A 92 -6.47 12.26 -2.72
CA GLU A 92 -7.40 13.40 -2.76
C GLU A 92 -7.76 13.87 -1.34
N TYR A 93 -8.12 12.95 -0.44
CA TYR A 93 -8.52 13.29 0.93
C TYR A 93 -7.35 13.88 1.71
N GLN A 94 -6.18 13.27 1.57
CA GLN A 94 -4.94 13.78 2.16
C GLN A 94 -4.63 15.19 1.64
N ALA A 95 -4.69 15.42 0.33
CA ALA A 95 -4.39 16.70 -0.28
C ALA A 95 -5.36 17.81 0.16
N VAL A 96 -6.66 17.51 0.24
CA VAL A 96 -7.66 18.48 0.73
C VAL A 96 -7.43 18.81 2.21
N ALA A 97 -7.13 17.81 3.05
CA ALA A 97 -6.83 18.03 4.46
C ALA A 97 -5.57 18.88 4.65
N VAL A 98 -4.49 18.59 3.90
CA VAL A 98 -3.24 19.38 3.89
C VAL A 98 -3.49 20.82 3.45
N ALA A 99 -4.21 21.01 2.34
CA ALA A 99 -4.47 22.35 1.81
C ALA A 99 -5.26 23.21 2.82
N ARG A 100 -6.20 22.62 3.56
CA ARG A 100 -6.97 23.34 4.58
C ARG A 100 -6.16 23.60 5.84
N LEU A 101 -5.34 22.66 6.28
CA LEU A 101 -4.43 22.86 7.41
C LEU A 101 -3.47 24.02 7.12
N PHE A 102 -2.80 23.98 5.97
CA PHE A 102 -1.80 25.00 5.61
C PHE A 102 -2.39 26.38 5.31
N THR A 103 -3.72 26.46 5.09
CA THR A 103 -4.43 27.74 4.95
C THR A 103 -5.12 28.20 6.23
N GLY A 104 -4.88 27.52 7.37
CA GLY A 104 -5.47 27.87 8.67
C GLY A 104 -6.98 27.60 8.77
N ARG A 105 -7.50 26.68 7.94
CA ARG A 105 -8.92 26.31 7.87
C ARG A 105 -9.22 24.92 8.43
N ALA A 106 -8.22 24.26 8.97
CA ALA A 106 -8.30 23.00 9.68
C ALA A 106 -7.28 23.01 10.80
N GLU A 107 -7.53 22.21 11.84
CA GLU A 107 -6.66 22.07 12.99
C GLU A 107 -6.33 20.59 13.20
N LEU A 108 -5.10 20.33 13.63
CA LEU A 108 -4.68 19.01 14.08
C LEU A 108 -4.89 18.90 15.60
N PRO A 109 -5.09 17.68 16.13
CA PRO A 109 -5.06 17.48 17.57
C PRO A 109 -3.66 17.76 18.13
N GLU A 110 -3.58 17.91 19.46
CA GLU A 110 -2.31 18.14 20.16
C GLU A 110 -1.25 17.07 19.84
N PRO A 111 0.05 17.42 19.81
CA PRO A 111 1.12 16.50 19.44
C PRO A 111 1.12 15.18 20.20
N ASP A 112 0.77 15.17 21.49
CA ASP A 112 0.72 13.94 22.29
C ASP A 112 -0.41 13.00 21.85
N ALA A 113 -1.55 13.54 21.41
CA ALA A 113 -2.62 12.74 20.84
C ALA A 113 -2.21 12.14 19.49
N MET A 114 -1.45 12.89 18.68
CA MET A 114 -0.91 12.40 17.41
C MET A 114 0.13 11.29 17.60
N ARG A 115 1.06 11.45 18.56
CA ARG A 115 2.04 10.41 18.91
C ARG A 115 1.36 9.17 19.45
N LYS A 116 0.33 9.35 20.29
CA LYS A 116 -0.47 8.24 20.79
C LYS A 116 -1.16 7.49 19.66
N TRP A 117 -1.74 8.21 18.68
CA TRP A 117 -2.32 7.59 17.50
C TRP A 117 -1.30 6.74 16.73
N GLU A 118 -0.08 7.27 16.49
CA GLU A 118 0.95 6.52 15.76
C GLU A 118 1.39 5.26 16.53
N ALA A 119 1.57 5.38 17.85
CA ALA A 119 1.95 4.26 18.71
C ALA A 119 0.86 3.17 18.77
N ASP A 120 -0.41 3.56 18.91
CA ASP A 120 -1.53 2.63 18.91
C ASP A 120 -1.67 1.94 17.54
N HIS A 121 -1.50 2.69 16.45
CA HIS A 121 -1.55 2.16 15.08
C HIS A 121 -0.39 1.19 14.82
N LEU A 122 0.81 1.50 15.31
CA LEU A 122 1.98 0.62 15.25
C LEU A 122 1.75 -0.67 16.04
N ALA A 123 1.18 -0.58 17.25
CA ALA A 123 0.86 -1.75 18.08
C ALA A 123 -0.19 -2.65 17.42
N LEU A 124 -1.17 -2.06 16.72
CA LEU A 124 -2.22 -2.80 16.02
C LEU A 124 -1.74 -3.44 14.72
N ARG A 125 -0.97 -2.72 13.90
CA ARG A 125 -0.60 -3.14 12.54
C ARG A 125 0.76 -3.80 12.45
N GLY A 126 1.65 -3.52 13.38
CA GLY A 126 3.07 -3.84 13.27
C GLY A 126 3.82 -2.93 12.30
N GLU A 127 5.09 -3.26 12.11
CA GLU A 127 6.02 -2.56 11.21
C GLU A 127 5.82 -2.97 9.74
N GLY A 128 6.45 -2.24 8.80
CA GLY A 128 6.44 -2.64 7.39
C GLY A 128 5.19 -2.23 6.61
N LYS A 129 4.94 -2.98 5.54
CA LYS A 129 3.78 -2.79 4.65
C LYS A 129 2.42 -2.73 5.38
N PRO A 130 2.16 -3.57 6.39
CA PRO A 130 0.91 -3.51 7.15
C PRO A 130 0.65 -2.14 7.79
N PHE A 131 1.69 -1.43 8.24
CA PHE A 131 1.57 -0.12 8.89
C PHE A 131 0.85 0.91 8.02
N TYR A 132 1.24 1.02 6.75
CA TYR A 132 0.68 2.01 5.83
C TYR A 132 -0.37 1.42 4.87
N THR A 133 -0.79 0.16 5.08
CA THR A 133 -1.89 -0.45 4.31
C THR A 133 -3.23 -0.11 4.97
N LEU A 134 -4.11 0.53 4.22
CA LEU A 134 -5.41 0.99 4.74
C LEU A 134 -6.41 -0.15 4.96
N ALA A 135 -6.32 -1.24 4.20
CA ALA A 135 -7.21 -2.38 4.34
C ALA A 135 -7.01 -3.07 5.71
N PRO A 136 -8.08 -3.54 6.38
CA PRO A 136 -9.49 -3.44 5.98
C PRO A 136 -10.17 -2.13 6.41
N ASP A 137 -9.52 -1.31 7.23
CA ASP A 137 -10.10 -0.16 7.94
C ASP A 137 -10.18 1.13 7.11
N PHE A 138 -10.64 1.01 5.86
CA PHE A 138 -10.74 2.16 4.95
C PHE A 138 -11.65 3.26 5.49
N GLU A 139 -12.83 2.90 6.00
CA GLU A 139 -13.81 3.86 6.52
C GLU A 139 -13.22 4.73 7.62
N GLN A 140 -12.56 4.11 8.60
CA GLN A 140 -11.93 4.83 9.72
C GLN A 140 -10.90 5.83 9.22
N TYR A 141 -10.10 5.46 8.21
CA TYR A 141 -9.09 6.35 7.63
C TYR A 141 -9.70 7.54 6.89
N PHE A 142 -10.69 7.28 6.03
CA PHE A 142 -11.35 8.32 5.24
C PHE A 142 -12.12 9.30 6.15
N GLU A 143 -12.86 8.79 7.15
CA GLU A 143 -13.60 9.65 8.08
C GLU A 143 -12.67 10.43 9.01
N ALA A 144 -11.50 9.88 9.40
CA ALA A 144 -10.50 10.63 10.14
C ALA A 144 -9.95 11.81 9.32
N LEU A 145 -9.65 11.61 8.03
CA LEU A 145 -9.22 12.70 7.15
C LEU A 145 -10.34 13.71 6.89
N ARG A 146 -11.61 13.28 6.77
CA ARG A 146 -12.76 14.19 6.66
C ARG A 146 -12.92 15.04 7.92
N LYS A 147 -12.75 14.44 9.10
CA LYS A 147 -12.80 15.17 10.37
C LYS A 147 -11.72 16.25 10.45
N VAL A 148 -10.50 15.94 10.03
CA VAL A 148 -9.41 16.94 9.94
C VAL A 148 -9.73 18.00 8.90
N ALA A 149 -10.17 17.60 7.71
CA ALA A 149 -10.41 18.53 6.61
C ALA A 149 -11.63 19.44 6.82
N GLY A 150 -12.67 18.99 7.52
CA GLY A 150 -13.93 19.72 7.68
C GLY A 150 -14.69 19.96 6.38
N GLU A 151 -15.59 20.95 6.38
CA GLU A 151 -16.29 21.43 5.19
C GLU A 151 -15.54 22.62 4.56
N PRO A 152 -15.72 22.89 3.25
CA PRO A 152 -15.17 24.10 2.67
C PRO A 152 -15.80 25.35 3.31
N ALA A 153 -15.08 26.47 3.30
CA ALA A 153 -15.62 27.74 3.79
C ALA A 153 -16.88 28.13 3.01
N GLU A 154 -17.85 28.72 3.71
CA GLU A 154 -19.13 29.12 3.14
C GLU A 154 -18.93 30.04 1.92
N GLY A 155 -19.70 29.81 0.86
CA GLY A 155 -19.61 30.59 -0.38
C GLY A 155 -18.39 30.30 -1.26
N THR A 156 -17.54 29.31 -0.90
CA THR A 156 -16.41 28.91 -1.74
C THR A 156 -16.73 27.68 -2.60
N THR A 157 -15.97 27.50 -3.68
CA THR A 157 -16.00 26.29 -4.53
C THR A 157 -15.07 25.18 -4.01
N GLY A 158 -14.72 25.22 -2.72
CA GLY A 158 -13.80 24.26 -2.12
C GLY A 158 -14.32 22.82 -2.22
N ARG A 159 -13.40 21.86 -2.34
CA ARG A 159 -13.73 20.45 -2.52
C ARG A 159 -14.42 19.86 -1.29
N VAL A 160 -15.69 19.48 -1.40
CA VAL A 160 -16.37 18.67 -0.37
C VAL A 160 -15.88 17.23 -0.47
N LEU A 161 -15.40 16.67 0.64
CA LEU A 161 -14.99 15.27 0.72
C LEU A 161 -16.24 14.42 1.05
N PRO A 162 -16.68 13.52 0.15
CA PRO A 162 -17.84 12.69 0.43
C PRO A 162 -17.58 11.75 1.61
N PRO A 163 -18.61 11.37 2.39
CA PRO A 163 -18.48 10.27 3.34
C PRO A 163 -17.99 9.00 2.68
N PHE A 164 -17.29 8.17 3.47
CA PHE A 164 -16.97 6.83 3.03
C PHE A 164 -18.24 6.09 2.64
N ASP A 165 -18.20 5.48 1.46
CA ASP A 165 -19.30 4.69 0.93
C ASP A 165 -18.83 3.25 0.75
N GLN A 166 -19.52 2.32 1.41
CA GLN A 166 -19.25 0.90 1.34
C GLN A 166 -19.31 0.38 -0.11
N ALA A 167 -20.10 1.00 -0.99
CA ALA A 167 -20.14 0.66 -2.41
C ALA A 167 -18.78 0.83 -3.11
N TRP A 168 -17.86 1.64 -2.58
CA TRP A 168 -16.49 1.74 -3.11
C TRP A 168 -15.73 0.41 -2.98
N LEU A 169 -15.99 -0.36 -1.91
CA LEU A 169 -15.41 -1.68 -1.73
C LEU A 169 -15.96 -2.66 -2.77
N ASP A 170 -17.24 -2.59 -3.09
CA ASP A 170 -17.84 -3.43 -4.12
C ASP A 170 -17.25 -3.15 -5.49
N VAL A 171 -17.03 -1.88 -5.84
CA VAL A 171 -16.36 -1.50 -7.09
C VAL A 171 -14.94 -2.04 -7.11
N PHE A 172 -14.18 -1.87 -6.01
CA PHE A 172 -12.83 -2.40 -5.89
C PHE A 172 -12.78 -3.92 -6.02
N ALA A 173 -13.69 -4.63 -5.36
CA ALA A 173 -13.81 -6.09 -5.42
C ALA A 173 -14.12 -6.57 -6.84
N ARG A 174 -15.02 -5.91 -7.58
CA ARG A 174 -15.32 -6.23 -8.98
C ARG A 174 -14.11 -6.08 -9.90
N VAL A 175 -13.27 -5.07 -9.69
CA VAL A 175 -12.03 -4.90 -10.46
C VAL A 175 -11.06 -6.05 -10.19
N LEU A 176 -10.90 -6.43 -8.92
CA LEU A 176 -10.06 -7.57 -8.53
C LEU A 176 -10.59 -8.88 -9.11
N GLU A 177 -11.90 -9.12 -9.01
CA GLU A 177 -12.56 -10.30 -9.56
C GLU A 177 -12.41 -10.38 -11.07
N THR A 178 -12.62 -9.27 -11.78
CA THR A 178 -12.42 -9.21 -13.24
C THR A 178 -11.01 -9.63 -13.60
N ARG A 179 -9.99 -9.11 -12.89
CA ARG A 179 -8.59 -9.49 -13.09
C ARG A 179 -8.35 -10.97 -12.79
N LEU A 180 -8.88 -11.50 -11.68
CA LEU A 180 -8.73 -12.92 -11.33
C LEU A 180 -9.42 -13.83 -12.35
N SER A 181 -10.60 -13.45 -12.84
CA SER A 181 -11.34 -14.20 -13.86
C SER A 181 -10.55 -14.32 -15.17
N TYR A 182 -9.84 -13.26 -15.56
CA TYR A 182 -8.95 -13.28 -16.72
C TYR A 182 -7.87 -14.35 -16.57
N TRP A 183 -7.14 -14.37 -15.45
CA TRP A 183 -6.10 -15.36 -15.21
C TRP A 183 -6.61 -16.80 -15.18
N ARG A 184 -7.79 -17.04 -14.59
CA ARG A 184 -8.42 -18.38 -14.62
C ARG A 184 -8.74 -18.83 -16.04
N ARG A 185 -9.23 -17.92 -16.90
CA ARG A 185 -9.52 -18.24 -18.31
C ARG A 185 -8.24 -18.57 -19.07
N GLU A 186 -7.16 -17.85 -18.84
CA GLU A 186 -5.88 -18.11 -19.50
C GLU A 186 -5.30 -19.47 -19.08
N ALA A 187 -5.33 -19.81 -17.79
CA ALA A 187 -4.89 -21.13 -17.31
C ALA A 187 -5.69 -22.26 -17.97
N LYS A 188 -7.01 -22.14 -18.04
CA LYS A 188 -7.89 -23.15 -18.65
C LYS A 188 -7.60 -23.38 -20.14
N LYS A 189 -7.33 -22.31 -20.91
CA LYS A 189 -7.01 -22.44 -22.34
C LYS A 189 -5.75 -23.28 -22.57
N VAL A 190 -4.72 -23.07 -21.75
CA VAL A 190 -3.46 -23.82 -21.85
C VAL A 190 -3.68 -25.30 -21.53
N GLU A 191 -4.44 -25.61 -20.48
CA GLU A 191 -4.80 -26.99 -20.13
C GLU A 191 -5.55 -27.69 -21.27
N GLU A 192 -6.53 -27.01 -21.90
CA GLU A 192 -7.29 -27.55 -23.03
C GLU A 192 -6.42 -27.78 -24.27
N GLU A 193 -5.49 -26.86 -24.58
CA GLU A 193 -4.55 -27.00 -25.70
C GLU A 193 -3.55 -28.14 -25.50
N GLU A 194 -3.07 -28.36 -24.26
CA GLU A 194 -2.16 -29.45 -23.93
C GLU A 194 -2.90 -30.81 -23.95
N ALA A 195 -4.14 -30.86 -23.47
CA ALA A 195 -4.97 -32.06 -23.51
C ALA A 195 -5.38 -32.49 -24.93
N GLY A 196 -5.53 -31.55 -25.86
CA GLY A 196 -5.84 -31.83 -27.27
C GLY A 196 -4.64 -32.27 -28.13
N LYS A 197 -3.42 -32.23 -27.59
CA LYS A 197 -2.19 -32.64 -28.28
C LYS A 197 -1.74 -34.08 -27.94
N GLY A 198 -2.40 -34.74 -27.00
CA GLY A 198 -2.16 -36.14 -26.61
C GLY A 198 -3.12 -37.10 -27.29
#